data_AF-A0A353G6P0-F1
#
_entry.id   AF-A0A353G6P0-F1
#
_cell.length_a   1.000
_cell.length_b   1.000
_cell.length_c   1.000
_cell.angle_alpha   90.00
_cell.angle_beta   90.00
_cell.angle_gamma   90.00
#
_symmetry.space_group_name_H-M   'P 1'
#
loop_
_entity.id
_entity.type
_entity.pdbx_description
1 polymer ?
#
loop_
_entity_poly.entity_id
_entity_poly.type
_entity_poly.pdbx_seq_one_letter_code
_entity_poly.pdbx_strand_id
1 'polypeptide(L)'
;MTSIMTNNSAIAALSTMRSISQDMEKTQSAISSGYKVEKASDNAAYWSIATTMRSDNKALGAVGDAIGLGAAKTDTAYTGMKAAIDVVTDIKAKLVAAREPGVDKEKINKELAELKNQLGSISKSASFNGENWLYDNSNTAGTTQEMV
;
A
#
# COMPACT_ATOMS: atom_id res chain seq x y z
N MET A 1 -59.95 23.14 32.28
CA MET A 1 -60.39 22.74 33.62
C MET A 1 -59.28 21.90 34.26
N THR A 2 -58.66 22.41 35.32
CA THR A 2 -57.73 21.66 36.16
C THR A 2 -58.54 20.92 37.22
N SER A 3 -58.57 19.59 37.15
CA SER A 3 -59.08 18.76 38.24
C SER A 3 -57.99 18.61 39.29
N ILE A 4 -58.34 18.56 40.58
CA ILE A 4 -57.38 18.26 41.67
C ILE A 4 -56.62 16.95 41.41
N MET A 5 -57.24 16.02 40.67
CA MET A 5 -56.67 14.71 40.34
C MET A 5 -55.96 14.66 38.98
N THR A 6 -56.18 15.63 38.08
CA THR A 6 -55.57 15.60 36.73
C THR A 6 -55.31 17.01 36.22
N ASN A 7 -54.03 17.31 36.06
CA ASN A 7 -53.56 18.60 35.55
C ASN A 7 -53.14 18.45 34.08
N ASN A 8 -54.04 18.79 33.17
CA ASN A 8 -53.81 18.67 31.73
C ASN A 8 -52.66 19.56 31.21
N SER A 9 -52.40 20.72 31.83
CA SER A 9 -51.27 21.57 31.44
C SER A 9 -49.93 20.97 31.88
N ALA A 10 -49.88 20.32 33.04
CA ALA A 10 -48.70 19.57 33.49
C ALA A 10 -48.42 18.34 32.61
N ILE A 11 -49.46 17.64 32.14
CA ILE A 11 -49.32 16.51 31.21
C ILE A 11 -48.79 16.98 29.85
N ALA A 12 -49.27 18.12 29.33
CA ALA A 12 -48.76 18.72 28.11
C ALA A 12 -47.30 19.19 28.26
N ALA A 13 -46.95 19.81 29.40
CA ALA A 13 -45.56 20.17 29.69
C ALA A 13 -44.65 18.93 29.79
N LEU A 14 -45.14 17.84 30.38
CA LEU A 14 -44.41 16.58 30.49
C LEU A 14 -44.21 15.90 29.12
N SER A 15 -45.19 15.97 28.21
CA SER A 15 -45.03 15.45 26.85
C SER A 15 -44.00 16.26 26.07
N THR A 16 -44.04 17.60 26.16
CA THR A 16 -43.00 18.47 25.58
C THR A 16 -41.62 18.19 26.17
N MET A 17 -41.52 18.02 27.49
CA MET A 17 -40.25 17.70 28.16
C MET A 17 -39.69 16.35 27.70
N ARG A 18 -40.55 15.32 27.56
CA ARG A 18 -40.14 14.01 27.02
C ARG A 18 -39.65 14.11 25.59
N SER A 19 -40.30 14.90 24.74
CA SER A 19 -39.82 15.14 23.37
C SER A 19 -38.46 15.85 23.36
N ILE A 20 -38.28 16.90 24.17
CA ILE A 20 -36.99 17.60 24.30
C ILE A 20 -35.89 16.66 24.79
N SER A 21 -36.17 15.81 25.79
CA SER A 21 -35.20 14.83 26.28
C SER A 21 -34.81 13.82 25.20
N GLN A 22 -35.76 13.34 24.40
CA GLN A 22 -35.47 12.43 23.28
C GLN A 22 -34.62 13.10 22.19
N ASP A 23 -34.90 14.36 21.85
CA ASP A 23 -34.12 15.10 20.85
C ASP A 23 -32.71 15.45 21.35
N MET A 24 -32.58 15.73 22.65
CA MET A 24 -31.29 15.93 23.31
C MET A 24 -30.44 14.65 23.29
N GLU A 25 -31.04 13.50 23.58
CA GLU A 25 -30.35 12.20 23.55
C GLU A 25 -29.84 11.88 22.14
N LYS A 26 -30.67 12.08 21.10
CA LYS A 26 -30.23 11.92 19.70
C LYS A 26 -29.08 12.85 19.33
N THR A 27 -29.16 14.11 19.73
CA THR A 27 -28.11 15.11 19.47
C THR A 27 -26.81 14.72 20.18
N GLN A 28 -26.91 14.27 21.42
CA GLN A 28 -25.76 13.79 22.19
C GLN A 28 -25.14 12.54 21.55
N SER A 29 -25.94 11.60 21.07
CA SER A 29 -25.43 10.42 20.33
C SER A 29 -24.71 10.84 19.05
N ALA A 30 -25.27 11.75 18.26
CA ALA A 30 -24.64 12.25 17.04
C ALA A 30 -23.33 13.02 17.31
N ILE A 31 -23.27 13.80 18.41
CA ILE A 31 -22.04 14.48 18.85
C ILE A 31 -21.00 13.45 19.32
N SER A 32 -21.43 12.43 20.07
CA SER A 32 -20.53 11.41 20.62
C SER A 32 -19.96 10.49 19.54
N SER A 33 -20.75 10.10 18.54
CA SER A 33 -20.29 9.25 17.45
C SER A 33 -19.67 10.03 16.29
N GLY A 34 -19.94 11.33 16.21
CA GLY A 34 -19.54 12.19 15.10
C GLY A 34 -20.29 11.90 13.79
N TYR A 35 -21.25 10.97 13.80
CA TYR A 35 -22.02 10.58 12.62
C TYR A 35 -23.45 11.11 12.71
N LYS A 36 -23.91 11.71 11.61
CA LYS A 36 -25.33 12.13 11.46
C LYS A 36 -26.28 10.94 11.33
N VAL A 37 -25.79 9.79 10.84
CA VAL A 37 -26.52 8.51 10.71
C VAL A 37 -25.60 7.42 11.25
N GLU A 38 -25.85 6.99 12.48
CA GLU A 38 -25.01 5.99 13.15
C GLU A 38 -25.51 4.57 12.88
N LYS A 39 -26.83 4.37 12.93
CA LYS A 39 -27.46 3.05 12.80
C LYS A 39 -28.26 2.94 11.51
N ALA A 40 -28.39 1.71 11.01
CA ALA A 40 -29.24 1.41 9.85
C ALA A 40 -30.73 1.77 10.11
N SER A 41 -31.15 1.80 11.36
CA SER A 41 -32.49 2.24 11.79
C SER A 41 -32.75 3.73 11.56
N ASP A 42 -31.71 4.56 11.55
CA ASP A 42 -31.85 6.02 11.45
C ASP A 42 -32.04 6.44 9.99
N ASN A 43 -31.30 5.81 9.07
CA ASN A 43 -31.51 5.88 7.63
C ASN A 43 -30.78 4.74 6.90
N ALA A 44 -31.51 3.68 6.56
CA ALA A 44 -30.91 2.49 5.96
C ALA A 44 -30.17 2.75 4.63
N ALA A 45 -30.67 3.67 3.81
CA ALA A 45 -30.08 3.97 2.50
C ALA A 45 -28.76 4.76 2.63
N TYR A 46 -28.73 5.80 3.46
CA TYR A 46 -27.50 6.56 3.67
C TYR A 46 -26.48 5.77 4.49
N TRP A 47 -26.94 4.94 5.44
CA TRP A 47 -26.06 4.07 6.21
C TRP A 47 -25.40 3.00 5.33
N SER A 48 -26.14 2.37 4.40
CA SER A 48 -25.56 1.37 3.49
C SER A 48 -24.54 1.99 2.54
N ILE A 49 -24.85 3.12 1.92
CA ILE A 49 -23.91 3.85 1.05
C ILE A 49 -22.66 4.26 1.85
N ALA A 50 -22.82 4.85 3.04
CA ALA A 50 -21.69 5.25 3.87
C ALA A 50 -20.85 4.05 4.34
N THR A 51 -21.47 2.89 4.58
CA THR A 51 -20.75 1.67 4.97
C THR A 51 -19.96 1.10 3.81
N THR A 52 -20.54 1.06 2.61
CA THR A 52 -19.82 0.69 1.38
C THR A 52 -18.66 1.65 1.13
N MET A 53 -18.87 2.98 1.21
CA MET A 53 -17.79 3.96 1.06
C MET A 53 -16.67 3.81 2.10
N ARG A 54 -17.01 3.48 3.36
CA ARG A 54 -15.99 3.17 4.38
C ARG A 54 -15.23 1.88 4.07
N SER A 55 -15.91 0.86 3.54
CA SER A 55 -15.27 -0.38 3.08
C SER A 55 -14.33 -0.11 1.91
N ASP A 56 -14.78 0.67 0.93
CA ASP A 56 -13.98 1.06 -0.23
C ASP A 56 -12.75 1.86 0.19
N ASN A 57 -12.89 2.78 1.16
CA ASN A 57 -11.76 3.53 1.70
C ASN A 57 -10.69 2.61 2.32
N LYS A 58 -11.11 1.59 3.08
CA LYS A 58 -10.19 0.57 3.63
C LYS A 58 -9.52 -0.25 2.53
N ALA A 59 -10.28 -0.65 1.51
CA ALA A 59 -9.74 -1.39 0.38
C ALA A 59 -8.71 -0.54 -0.40
N LEU A 60 -9.00 0.75 -0.64
CA LEU A 60 -8.08 1.69 -1.26
C LEU A 60 -6.83 1.93 -0.40
N GLY A 61 -6.96 1.94 0.93
CA GLY A 61 -5.81 1.97 1.84
C GLY A 61 -4.89 0.78 1.64
N ALA A 62 -5.45 -0.43 1.60
CA ALA A 62 -4.69 -1.66 1.34
C ALA A 62 -4.05 -1.66 -0.06
N VAL A 63 -4.74 -1.15 -1.08
CA VAL A 63 -4.17 -0.97 -2.43
C VAL A 63 -3.02 0.04 -2.41
N GLY A 64 -3.14 1.13 -1.64
CA GLY A 64 -2.06 2.09 -1.44
C GLY A 64 -0.81 1.47 -0.83
N ASP A 65 -0.97 0.65 0.21
CA ASP A 65 0.12 -0.08 0.83
C ASP A 65 0.78 -1.07 -0.14
N ALA A 66 -0.02 -1.79 -0.93
CA ALA A 66 0.46 -2.72 -1.95
C ALA A 66 1.26 -2.00 -3.06
N ILE A 67 0.79 -0.85 -3.54
CA ILE A 67 1.51 -0.01 -4.51
C ILE A 67 2.81 0.51 -3.88
N GLY A 68 2.81 0.90 -2.60
CA GLY A 68 4.01 1.32 -1.89
C GLY A 68 5.06 0.20 -1.82
N LEU A 69 4.62 -1.03 -1.57
CA LEU A 69 5.50 -2.21 -1.60
C LEU A 69 6.03 -2.50 -3.02
N GLY A 70 5.16 -2.39 -4.04
CA GLY A 70 5.53 -2.55 -5.44
C GLY A 70 6.53 -1.50 -5.93
N ALA A 71 6.39 -0.25 -5.47
CA ALA A 71 7.36 0.81 -5.74
C ALA A 71 8.73 0.48 -5.13
N ALA A 72 8.77 0.05 -3.86
CA ALA A 72 10.02 -0.35 -3.20
C ALA A 72 10.71 -1.56 -3.88
N LYS A 73 9.92 -2.54 -4.34
CA LYS A 73 10.42 -3.66 -5.17
C LYS A 73 11.05 -3.15 -6.48
N THR A 74 10.35 -2.24 -7.17
CA THR A 74 10.81 -1.66 -8.44
C THR A 74 12.08 -0.82 -8.26
N ASP A 75 12.17 -0.02 -7.20
CA ASP A 75 13.36 0.80 -6.89
C ASP A 75 14.59 -0.07 -6.59
N THR A 76 14.39 -1.18 -5.89
CA THR A 76 15.46 -2.15 -5.62
C THR A 76 15.96 -2.78 -6.92
N ALA A 77 15.04 -3.18 -7.80
CA ALA A 77 15.38 -3.69 -9.13
C ALA A 77 16.08 -2.62 -9.99
N TYR A 78 15.63 -1.37 -9.95
CA TYR A 78 16.25 -0.27 -10.69
C TYR A 78 17.68 -0.01 -10.22
N THR A 79 17.91 -0.01 -8.91
CA THR A 79 19.23 0.17 -8.30
C THR A 79 20.17 -0.97 -8.67
N GLY A 80 19.71 -2.22 -8.58
CA GLY A 80 20.48 -3.39 -9.01
C GLY A 80 20.82 -3.36 -10.51
N MET A 81 19.88 -2.91 -11.35
CA MET A 81 20.09 -2.76 -12.78
C MET A 81 21.11 -1.65 -13.10
N LYS A 82 21.08 -0.53 -12.38
CA LYS A 82 22.08 0.54 -12.53
C LYS A 82 23.50 0.01 -12.22
N ALA A 83 23.65 -0.72 -11.11
CA ALA A 83 24.92 -1.35 -10.76
C ALA A 83 25.38 -2.39 -11.80
N ALA A 84 24.44 -3.15 -12.39
CA ALA A 84 24.75 -4.07 -13.48
C ALA A 84 25.23 -3.34 -14.74
N ILE A 85 24.64 -2.20 -15.09
CA ILE A 85 25.07 -1.36 -16.22
C ILE A 85 26.50 -0.84 -16.01
N ASP A 86 26.85 -0.43 -14.79
CA ASP A 86 28.20 0.03 -14.46
C ASP A 86 29.22 -1.10 -14.67
N VAL A 87 28.93 -2.32 -14.17
CA VAL A 87 29.81 -3.50 -14.39
C VAL A 87 29.94 -3.86 -15.87
N VAL A 88 28.86 -3.79 -16.66
CA VAL A 88 28.92 -4.03 -18.11
C VAL A 88 29.77 -2.98 -18.83
N THR A 89 29.72 -1.73 -18.35
CA THR A 89 30.55 -0.64 -18.88
C THR A 89 32.03 -0.91 -18.61
N ASP A 90 32.39 -1.39 -17.43
CA ASP A 90 33.75 -1.79 -17.08
C ASP A 90 34.22 -2.98 -17.92
N ILE A 91 33.37 -3.99 -18.13
CA ILE A 91 33.66 -5.12 -19.02
C ILE A 91 33.99 -4.63 -20.43
N LYS A 92 33.20 -3.68 -20.96
CA LYS A 92 33.43 -3.09 -22.28
C LYS A 92 34.78 -2.35 -22.33
N ALA A 93 35.11 -1.56 -21.31
CA ALA A 93 36.38 -0.85 -21.23
C ALA A 93 37.58 -1.83 -21.22
N LYS A 94 37.49 -2.91 -20.43
CA LYS A 94 38.51 -3.98 -20.40
C LYS A 94 38.63 -4.72 -21.73
N LEU A 95 37.52 -4.96 -22.42
CA LEU A 95 37.53 -5.59 -23.75
C LEU A 95 38.21 -4.72 -24.81
N VAL A 96 38.04 -3.40 -24.73
CA VAL A 96 38.72 -2.45 -25.63
C VAL A 96 40.22 -2.43 -25.34
N ALA A 97 40.62 -2.39 -24.06
CA ALA A 97 42.04 -2.49 -23.68
C ALA A 97 42.68 -3.82 -24.14
N ALA A 98 41.93 -4.92 -24.17
CA ALA A 98 42.40 -6.21 -24.66
C ALA A 98 42.74 -6.26 -26.16
N ARG A 99 42.29 -5.27 -26.93
CA ARG A 99 42.58 -5.15 -28.37
C ARG A 99 43.92 -4.49 -28.66
N GLU A 100 44.55 -3.85 -27.68
CA GLU A 100 45.86 -3.25 -27.87
C GLU A 100 46.97 -4.33 -27.96
N PRO A 101 47.86 -4.24 -28.96
CA PRO A 101 48.97 -5.17 -29.10
C PRO A 101 49.98 -4.96 -27.95
N GLY A 102 50.33 -6.05 -27.25
CA GLY A 102 51.27 -6.03 -26.11
C GLY A 102 50.63 -6.30 -24.74
N VAL A 103 49.31 -6.47 -24.69
CA VAL A 103 48.58 -6.74 -23.44
C VAL A 103 48.42 -8.24 -23.15
N ASP A 104 48.57 -8.60 -21.88
CA ASP A 104 48.39 -9.96 -21.38
C ASP A 104 46.90 -10.34 -21.33
N LYS A 105 46.46 -11.12 -22.32
CA LYS A 105 45.07 -11.54 -22.48
C LYS A 105 44.60 -12.49 -21.38
N GLU A 106 45.51 -13.23 -20.73
CA GLU A 106 45.11 -14.14 -19.64
C GLU A 106 44.71 -13.36 -18.38
N LYS A 107 45.44 -12.29 -18.05
CA LYS A 107 45.10 -11.42 -16.92
C LYS A 107 43.78 -10.70 -17.15
N ILE A 108 43.57 -10.17 -18.34
CA ILE A 108 42.27 -9.55 -18.71
C ILE A 108 41.14 -10.56 -18.62
N ASN A 109 41.34 -11.80 -19.07
CA ASN A 109 40.29 -12.82 -19.01
C ASN A 109 39.93 -13.18 -17.56
N LYS A 110 40.91 -13.19 -16.63
CA LYS A 110 40.64 -13.36 -15.19
C LYS A 110 39.83 -12.20 -14.62
N GLU A 111 40.18 -10.96 -14.96
CA GLU A 111 39.40 -9.78 -14.54
C GLU A 111 37.97 -9.79 -15.11
N LEU A 112 37.80 -10.20 -16.36
CA LEU A 112 36.50 -10.37 -16.99
C LEU A 112 35.66 -11.45 -16.30
N ALA A 113 36.27 -12.57 -15.91
CA ALA A 113 35.61 -13.62 -15.16
C ALA A 113 35.12 -13.10 -13.80
N GLU A 114 35.93 -12.29 -13.11
CA GLU A 114 35.56 -11.69 -11.83
C GLU A 114 34.43 -10.66 -11.99
N LEU A 115 34.49 -9.78 -13.00
CA LEU A 115 33.40 -8.84 -13.31
C LEU A 115 32.09 -9.57 -13.64
N LYS A 116 32.17 -10.71 -14.33
CA LYS A 116 31.00 -11.57 -14.60
C LYS A 116 30.44 -12.17 -13.31
N ASN A 117 31.30 -12.63 -12.40
CA ASN A 117 30.88 -13.12 -11.09
C ASN A 117 30.23 -11.99 -10.26
N GLN A 118 30.81 -10.80 -10.27
CA GLN A 118 30.28 -9.62 -9.61
C GLN A 118 28.89 -9.24 -10.14
N LEU A 119 28.68 -9.28 -11.46
CA LEU A 119 27.38 -9.05 -12.07
C LEU A 119 26.35 -10.10 -11.61
N GLY A 120 26.75 -11.38 -11.54
CA GLY A 120 25.92 -12.44 -10.99
C GLY A 120 25.58 -12.23 -9.50
N SER A 121 26.54 -11.72 -8.71
CA SER A 121 26.31 -11.38 -7.30
C SER A 121 25.36 -10.20 -7.14
N ILE A 122 25.51 -9.13 -7.92
CA ILE A 122 24.60 -7.97 -7.92
C ILE A 122 23.17 -8.42 -8.27
N SER A 123 23.04 -9.24 -9.33
CA SER A 123 21.76 -9.81 -9.73
C SER A 123 21.13 -10.61 -8.60
N LYS A 124 21.88 -11.46 -7.87
CA LYS A 124 21.37 -12.23 -6.72
C LYS A 124 21.05 -11.37 -5.48
N SER A 125 21.83 -10.32 -5.24
CA SER A 125 21.71 -9.46 -4.05
C SER A 125 20.58 -8.44 -4.15
N ALA A 126 20.07 -8.14 -5.35
CA ALA A 126 18.94 -7.25 -5.56
C ALA A 126 17.59 -7.92 -5.22
N SER A 127 17.50 -8.51 -4.03
CA SER A 127 16.29 -9.11 -3.48
C SER A 127 15.57 -8.14 -2.56
N PHE A 128 14.27 -8.00 -2.75
CA PHE A 128 13.39 -7.28 -1.85
C PHE A 128 12.29 -8.22 -1.33
N ASN A 129 12.22 -8.38 -0.01
CA ASN A 129 11.25 -9.23 0.67
C ASN A 129 11.19 -10.69 0.14
N GLY A 130 12.35 -11.26 -0.21
CA GLY A 130 12.46 -12.64 -0.72
C GLY A 130 12.18 -12.81 -2.22
N GLU A 131 11.70 -11.77 -2.90
CA GLU A 131 11.55 -11.74 -4.35
C GLU A 131 12.75 -11.04 -5.00
N ASN A 132 13.14 -11.50 -6.18
CA ASN A 132 14.21 -10.89 -6.95
C ASN A 132 13.78 -10.84 -8.43
N TRP A 133 13.65 -9.63 -8.96
CA TRP A 133 13.22 -9.40 -10.34
C TRP A 133 14.39 -9.34 -11.33
N LEU A 134 15.62 -9.31 -10.83
CA LEU A 134 16.86 -9.30 -11.62
C LEU A 134 17.47 -10.69 -11.76
N TYR A 135 17.14 -11.61 -10.85
CA TYR A 135 17.61 -12.98 -10.83
C TYR A 135 16.43 -13.93 -10.74
N ASP A 136 16.11 -14.58 -11.85
CA ASP A 136 15.15 -15.66 -11.88
C ASP A 136 15.89 -17.00 -11.71
N ASN A 137 15.76 -17.61 -10.53
CA ASN A 137 16.28 -18.96 -10.27
C ASN A 137 15.30 -20.06 -10.71
N SER A 138 14.12 -19.67 -11.22
CA SER A 138 13.14 -20.66 -11.65
C SER A 138 13.61 -21.28 -12.97
N ASN A 139 13.76 -22.61 -12.96
CA ASN A 139 14.01 -23.41 -14.16
C ASN A 139 12.74 -23.49 -15.04
N THR A 140 11.92 -22.44 -15.01
CA THR A 140 10.58 -22.33 -15.58
C THR A 140 10.44 -20.92 -16.11
N ALA A 141 10.78 -20.73 -17.38
CA ALA A 141 10.70 -19.43 -18.03
C ALA A 141 9.32 -18.79 -17.81
N GLY A 142 9.28 -17.63 -17.17
CA GLY A 142 8.11 -16.74 -17.15
C GLY A 142 7.04 -17.10 -16.13
N THR A 143 7.38 -17.09 -14.84
CA THR A 143 6.34 -16.77 -13.85
C THR A 143 6.14 -15.26 -13.87
N THR A 144 5.01 -14.80 -14.43
CA THR A 144 4.58 -13.40 -14.30
C THR A 144 4.43 -13.11 -12.82
N GLN A 145 5.43 -12.49 -12.20
CA GLN A 145 5.30 -12.00 -10.84
C GLN A 145 4.37 -10.79 -10.89
N GLU A 146 3.17 -10.96 -10.33
CA GLU A 146 2.21 -9.87 -10.26
C GLU A 146 2.77 -8.77 -9.35
N MET A 147 2.57 -7.51 -9.78
CA MET A 147 2.74 -6.32 -8.95
C MET A 147 1.62 -6.22 -7.90
N VAL A 148 1.23 -7.33 -7.27
CA VAL A 148 0.22 -7.35 -6.19
C VAL A 148 0.63 -8.36 -5.13
#